data_AF-F8H2M2-F1
#
_entry.id   AF-F8H2M2-F1
#
_cell.length_a   1.000
_cell.length_b   1.000
_cell.length_c   1.000
_cell.angle_alpha   90.00
_cell.angle_beta   90.00
_cell.angle_gamma   90.00
#
_symmetry.space_group_name_H-M   'P 1'
#
loop_
_entity.id
_entity.type
_entity.pdbx_description
1 polymer ?
#
loop_
_entity_poly.entity_id
_entity_poly.type
_entity_poly.pdbx_seq_one_letter_code
_entity_poly.pdbx_strand_id
1 'polypeptide(L)'
;MQPQQASVLVESGIYQYSRNPMYLGFAIILAAWALALGSPLTLLGVVAFVLYMNRFQIAPEEWALEALFGESFVRYRARVRRWI
;
A
#
# COMPACT_ATOMS: atom_id res chain seq x y z
N MET A 1 -7.63 -10.99 -1.94
CA MET A 1 -7.56 -11.24 -0.49
C MET A 1 -8.96 -11.06 0.07
N GLN A 2 -9.45 -11.93 0.97
CA GLN A 2 -10.79 -11.82 1.57
C GLN A 2 -10.74 -10.80 2.72
N PRO A 3 -11.29 -9.58 2.56
CA PRO A 3 -11.14 -8.53 3.57
C PRO A 3 -11.99 -8.77 4.83
N GLN A 4 -12.97 -9.68 4.76
CA GLN A 4 -13.92 -9.96 5.84
C GLN A 4 -13.35 -10.70 7.06
N GLN A 5 -12.08 -11.13 7.03
CA GLN A 5 -11.44 -11.86 8.15
C GLN A 5 -10.43 -11.02 8.94
N ALA A 6 -10.21 -9.75 8.58
CA ALA A 6 -9.32 -8.88 9.36
C ALA A 6 -9.97 -8.59 10.73
N SER A 7 -9.51 -9.29 11.77
CA SER A 7 -10.04 -9.17 13.14
C SER A 7 -9.32 -8.10 13.97
N VAL A 8 -8.11 -7.70 13.55
CA VAL A 8 -7.26 -6.76 14.30
C VAL A 8 -6.60 -5.78 13.34
N LEU A 9 -6.73 -4.48 13.63
CA LEU A 9 -5.98 -3.42 12.97
C LEU A 9 -4.57 -3.37 13.59
N VAL A 10 -3.56 -3.83 12.83
CA VAL A 10 -2.17 -3.82 13.29
C VAL A 10 -1.57 -2.44 13.01
N GLU A 11 -1.54 -1.59 14.03
CA GLU A 11 -0.95 -0.23 13.95
C GLU A 11 0.52 -0.19 14.41
N SER A 12 1.09 -1.32 14.83
CA SER A 12 2.43 -1.40 15.41
C SER A 12 3.52 -1.79 14.40
N GLY A 13 4.76 -1.39 14.65
CA GLY A 13 5.91 -1.75 13.82
C GLY A 13 5.93 -0.99 12.49
N ILE A 14 6.12 -1.68 11.37
CA ILE A 14 6.26 -1.04 10.05
C ILE A 14 4.95 -0.35 9.59
N TYR A 15 3.80 -0.82 10.07
CA TYR A 15 2.49 -0.25 9.76
C TYR A 15 2.24 1.13 10.38
N GLN A 16 3.04 1.55 11.38
CA GLN A 16 2.97 2.92 11.92
C GLN A 16 3.54 3.98 10.96
N TYR A 17 4.40 3.54 10.03
CA TYR A 17 5.01 4.38 9.02
C TYR A 17 4.11 4.37 7.79
N SER A 18 3.97 3.23 7.13
CA SER A 18 3.15 3.11 5.92
C SER A 18 1.97 2.17 6.15
N ARG A 19 0.78 2.57 5.70
CA ARG A 19 -0.40 1.66 5.70
C ARG A 19 -0.22 0.44 4.79
N ASN A 20 0.74 0.50 3.87
CA ASN A 20 0.90 -0.42 2.76
C ASN A 20 2.38 -0.83 2.55
N PRO A 21 3.06 -1.35 3.59
CA PRO A 21 4.51 -1.58 3.53
C PRO A 21 4.91 -2.70 2.59
N MET A 22 4.02 -3.68 2.37
CA MET A 22 4.22 -4.74 1.38
C MET A 22 4.31 -4.17 -0.03
N TYR A 23 3.40 -3.25 -0.40
CA TYR A 23 3.43 -2.60 -1.72
C TYR A 23 4.64 -1.67 -1.87
N LEU A 24 5.09 -1.03 -0.78
CA LEU A 24 6.34 -0.27 -0.77
C LEU A 24 7.55 -1.19 -1.04
N GLY A 25 7.61 -2.36 -0.42
CA GLY A 25 8.64 -3.37 -0.69
C GLY A 25 8.65 -3.82 -2.15
N PHE A 26 7.48 -4.11 -2.73
CA PHE A 26 7.37 -4.42 -4.15
C PHE A 26 7.83 -3.27 -5.05
N ALA A 27 7.48 -2.02 -4.71
CA ALA A 27 7.93 -0.85 -5.45
C ALA A 27 9.47 -0.70 -5.40
N ILE A 28 10.10 -0.96 -4.25
CA ILE A 28 11.56 -0.94 -4.10
C ILE A 28 12.22 -2.04 -4.94
N ILE A 29 11.70 -3.28 -4.90
CA ILE A 29 12.21 -4.39 -5.70
C ILE A 29 12.06 -4.11 -7.19
N LEU A 30 10.89 -3.61 -7.61
CA LEU A 30 10.65 -3.21 -9.00
C LEU A 30 11.56 -2.06 -9.43
N ALA A 31 11.81 -1.08 -8.57
CA ALA A 31 12.76 0.01 -8.83
C ALA A 31 14.20 -0.52 -8.95
N ALA A 32 14.63 -1.39 -8.05
CA ALA A 32 15.94 -2.03 -8.13
C ALA A 32 16.10 -2.85 -9.40
N TRP A 33 15.05 -3.57 -9.81
CA TRP A 33 15.05 -4.33 -11.06
C TRP A 33 15.05 -3.43 -12.29
N ALA A 34 14.26 -2.35 -12.27
CA ALA A 34 14.25 -1.34 -13.32
C ALA A 34 15.63 -0.69 -13.52
N LEU A 35 16.31 -0.38 -12.42
CA LEU A 35 17.68 0.12 -12.42
C LEU A 35 18.67 -0.92 -12.96
N ALA A 36 18.51 -2.20 -12.59
CA ALA A 36 19.34 -3.29 -13.12
C ALA A 36 19.18 -3.48 -14.63
N LEU A 37 18.00 -3.21 -15.19
CA LEU A 37 17.76 -3.22 -16.65
C LEU A 37 18.34 -1.99 -17.38
N GLY A 38 18.72 -0.92 -16.66
CA GLY A 38 19.38 0.26 -17.23
C GLY A 38 18.52 1.10 -18.18
N SER A 39 17.20 0.89 -18.22
CA SER A 39 16.30 1.59 -19.14
C SER A 39 15.41 2.61 -18.43
N PRO A 40 15.37 3.89 -18.84
CA PRO A 40 14.46 4.88 -18.24
C PRO A 40 12.98 4.51 -18.39
N LEU A 41 12.63 3.71 -19.40
CA LEU A 41 11.27 3.23 -19.63
C LEU A 41 10.79 2.24 -18.56
N THR A 42 11.68 1.48 -17.92
CA THR A 42 11.28 0.54 -16.87
C THR A 42 10.85 1.27 -15.61
N LEU A 43 11.44 2.44 -15.30
CA LEU A 43 10.99 3.34 -14.23
C LEU A 43 9.54 3.82 -14.43
N LEU A 44 9.15 4.12 -15.67
CA LEU A 44 7.77 4.44 -16.02
C LEU A 44 6.83 3.27 -15.71
N GLY A 45 7.28 2.03 -15.96
CA GLY A 45 6.57 0.82 -15.57
C GLY A 45 6.41 0.66 -14.06
N VAL A 46 7.45 0.98 -13.26
CA VAL A 46 7.37 0.98 -11.79
C VAL A 46 6.36 2.00 -11.29
N VAL A 47 6.40 3.23 -11.81
CA VAL A 47 5.44 4.28 -11.45
C VAL A 47 4.02 3.89 -11.84
N ALA A 48 3.83 3.35 -13.04
CA ALA A 48 2.53 2.86 -13.49
C ALA A 48 2.01 1.72 -12.63
N PHE A 49 2.86 0.76 -12.24
CA PHE A 49 2.51 -0.33 -11.34
C PHE A 49 2.10 0.19 -9.95
N VAL A 50 2.87 1.12 -9.39
CA VAL A 50 2.57 1.78 -8.11
C VAL A 50 1.21 2.48 -8.17
N LEU A 51 0.95 3.26 -9.23
CA LEU A 51 -0.32 3.95 -9.42
C LEU A 51 -1.48 2.96 -9.60
N TYR A 52 -1.28 1.91 -10.39
CA TYR A 52 -2.27 0.87 -10.63
C TYR A 52 -2.66 0.17 -9.34
N MET A 53 -1.68 -0.32 -8.58
CA MET A 53 -1.91 -0.97 -7.28
C MET A 53 -2.59 -0.03 -6.29
N ASN A 54 -2.20 1.24 -6.27
CA ASN A 54 -2.78 2.24 -5.37
C ASN A 54 -4.26 2.54 -5.67
N ARG A 55 -4.66 2.47 -6.94
CA ARG A 55 -6.05 2.72 -7.36
C ARG A 55 -6.91 1.46 -7.32
N PHE A 56 -6.39 0.33 -7.80
CA PHE A 56 -7.18 -0.89 -7.99
C PHE A 56 -7.15 -1.84 -6.79
N GLN A 57 -6.10 -1.82 -5.97
CA GLN A 57 -5.99 -2.72 -4.80
C GLN A 57 -6.16 -1.95 -3.50
N ILE A 58 -5.37 -0.89 -3.30
CA ILE A 58 -5.40 -0.14 -2.03
C ILE A 58 -6.77 0.52 -1.79
N ALA A 59 -7.39 1.12 -2.82
CA ALA A 59 -8.67 1.81 -2.63
C ALA A 59 -9.83 0.90 -2.18
N PRO A 60 -10.12 -0.23 -2.84
CA PRO A 60 -11.18 -1.15 -2.37
C PRO A 60 -10.83 -1.82 -1.04
N GLU A 61 -9.54 -2.08 -0.77
CA GLU A 61 -9.09 -2.64 0.50
C GLU A 61 -9.29 -1.66 1.66
N GLU A 62 -8.95 -0.38 1.48
CA GLU A 62 -9.24 0.66 2.47
C GLU A 62 -10.74 0.86 2.67
N TRP A 63 -11.54 0.75 1.62
CA TRP A 63 -12.99 0.88 1.74
C TRP A 63 -13.60 -0.29 2.52
N ALA A 64 -13.10 -1.51 2.32
CA ALA A 64 -13.49 -2.67 3.10
C ALA A 64 -13.04 -2.56 4.57
N LEU A 65 -11.84 -2.04 4.83
CA LEU A 65 -11.34 -1.80 6.18
C LEU A 65 -12.12 -0.67 6.89
N GLU A 66 -12.47 0.40 6.18
CA GLU A 66 -13.33 1.47 6.70
C GLU A 66 -14.73 0.94 7.04
N ALA A 67 -15.28 0.04 6.22
CA ALA A 67 -16.54 -0.62 6.51
C ALA A 67 -16.47 -1.60 7.70
N LEU A 68 -15.34 -2.28 7.90
CA LEU A 68 -15.15 -3.23 9.01
C LEU A 68 -14.88 -2.53 10.36
N PHE A 69 -14.00 -1.52 10.34
CA PHE A 69 -13.39 -0.93 11.53
C PHE A 69 -13.91 0.50 11.83
N GLY A 70 -14.60 1.13 10.88
CA GLY A 70 -15.24 2.44 11.05
C GLY A 70 -14.26 3.51 11.55
N GLU A 71 -14.63 4.16 12.66
CA GLU A 71 -13.84 5.26 13.26
C GLU A 71 -12.40 4.88 13.64
N SER A 72 -12.13 3.62 13.99
CA SER A 72 -10.77 3.20 14.34
C SER A 72 -9.85 3.28 13.11
N PHE A 73 -10.35 2.85 11.95
CA PHE A 73 -9.65 3.01 10.68
C PHE A 73 -9.54 4.47 10.24
N VAL A 74 -10.57 5.30 10.45
CA VAL A 74 -10.51 6.75 10.14
C VAL A 74 -9.40 7.44 10.95
N ARG A 75 -9.30 7.15 12.26
CA ARG A 75 -8.23 7.69 13.11
C ARG A 75 -6.85 7.19 12.68
N TYR A 76 -6.73 5.93 12.28
CA TYR A 76 -5.49 5.36 11.77
C TYR A 76 -5.08 5.99 10.42
N ARG A 77 -6.03 6.14 9.49
CA ARG A 77 -5.83 6.81 8.19
C ARG A 77 -5.41 8.27 8.33
N ALA A 78 -5.86 8.96 9.38
CA ALA A 78 -5.45 10.33 9.69
C ALA A 78 -4.02 10.41 10.24
N ARG A 79 -3.54 9.38 10.95
CA ARG A 79 -2.19 9.33 11.50
C ARG A 79 -1.14 8.84 10.51
N VAL A 80 -1.47 7.84 9.70
CA VAL A 80 -0.52 7.11 8.88
C VAL A 80 -0.77 7.41 7.41
N ARG A 81 0.28 7.83 6.67
CA ARG A 81 0.13 8.11 5.24
C ARG A 81 0.00 6.82 4.46
N ARG A 82 -0.55 6.95 3.25
CA ARG A 82 -0.82 5.83 2.36
C ARG A 82 0.48 5.21 1.82
N TRP A 83 1.48 6.06 1.64
CA TRP A 83 2.86 5.76 1.30
C TRP A 83 3.73 6.60 2.24
N ILE A 84 4.70 5.95 2.89
CA ILE A 84 5.67 6.46 3.89
C ILE A 84 5.17 6.47 5.32
#